data_AF-A0A239QXH8-F1
#
_entry.id   AF-A0A239QXH8-F1
#
_cell.length_a   1.000
_cell.length_b   1.000
_cell.length_c   1.000
_cell.angle_alpha   90.00
_cell.angle_beta   90.00
_cell.angle_gamma   90.00
#
_symmetry.space_group_name_H-M   'P 1'
#
loop_
_entity.id
_entity.type
_entity.pdbx_description
1 polymer ?
#
loop_
_entity_poly.entity_id
_entity_poly.type
_entity_poly.pdbx_seq_one_letter_code
_entity_poly.pdbx_strand_id
1 'polypeptide(L)'
;MDCCYDCMPGGPFPPPPCEMCGTTTDYFSQGLCQRCHPRSPHKVGSCKSCLAWGVYPQHNWMCWSCRWWATHYPKGVCNYCHRDTWIGDQGACRLCLEQARMLQEPGRALDLAGANKHGQQLFFANMRFQRSRTRRLKPANGWKTPGGWGRPGPPPKKLALTEWVQPVLIDVAPDPELLRQRALIENSELTRYCNAIVHEHAEQFGWSVRQRNDVIRSLRLLQTLRDSPTAKIRASDVLQLPRYDGNIVSTLDVLDAAGLLIDDRPRWIDTYFANKTSLLPQVMQEQLEVWVNVLIDGATAAPRQRSRDPLTVKVHIHAVVPAVTAWAEAGHQSLAEISPAQIRDVLPESGNPRALMERGLRSLFKVLKARKLVFQNPTRGMTSTKVNGNIPMPLDTALIREKLNSPHPVIALAVALVAFHALTAKQVSELLLTDIVDGRLNVAGRSIPLAAPVRERLARWLDYRQARWPNSQNPHLIIHQRSAPRMMAANRTYPWQQGGIRPQALREDRILAEAHATRGDARAISDLFGLSIAGTDRYIETIEHPDLTVGDQRD
;
A
#
# COMPACT_ATOMS: atom_id res chain seq x y z
N MET A 1 -85.27 42.72 6.68
CA MET A 1 -84.25 43.55 7.35
C MET A 1 -83.18 42.61 7.86
N ASP A 2 -82.00 42.60 7.23
CA ASP A 2 -80.84 41.84 7.74
C ASP A 2 -80.16 42.67 8.84
N CYS A 3 -80.76 42.68 10.03
CA CYS A 3 -80.21 43.32 11.22
C CYS A 3 -79.78 42.26 12.23
N CYS A 4 -78.68 42.52 12.94
CA CYS A 4 -78.17 41.61 13.97
C CYS A 4 -79.19 41.48 15.12
N TYR A 5 -79.14 40.38 15.89
CA TYR A 5 -80.05 40.19 17.02
C TYR A 5 -79.97 41.31 18.07
N ASP A 6 -78.80 41.96 18.19
CA ASP A 6 -78.60 43.14 19.03
C ASP A 6 -79.16 44.44 18.42
N CYS A 7 -79.36 44.45 17.10
CA CYS A 7 -79.71 45.60 16.28
C CYS A 7 -81.20 45.64 15.93
N MET A 8 -81.98 44.61 16.30
CA MET A 8 -83.40 44.51 15.98
C MET A 8 -84.19 45.58 16.75
N PRO A 9 -85.09 46.34 16.09
CA PRO A 9 -85.95 47.31 16.77
C PRO A 9 -86.79 46.62 17.85
N GLY A 10 -86.68 47.05 19.10
CA GLY A 10 -87.33 46.41 20.25
C GLY A 10 -86.38 45.76 21.27
N GLY A 11 -85.06 45.81 21.02
CA GLY A 11 -84.02 45.45 21.99
C GLY A 11 -83.19 44.24 21.58
N PRO A 12 -82.03 43.99 22.21
CA PRO A 12 -81.23 42.83 21.88
C PRO A 12 -82.00 41.55 22.24
N PHE A 13 -82.27 40.72 21.25
CA PHE A 13 -82.88 39.41 21.43
C PHE A 13 -81.80 38.34 21.61
N PRO A 14 -81.98 37.33 22.48
CA PRO A 14 -81.04 36.21 22.54
C PRO A 14 -81.10 35.42 21.22
N PRO A 15 -79.99 35.29 20.48
CA PRO A 15 -79.97 34.52 19.24
C PRO A 15 -80.21 33.03 19.53
N PRO A 16 -80.83 32.28 18.59
CA PRO A 16 -81.01 30.85 18.75
C PRO A 16 -79.65 30.11 18.76
N PRO A 17 -79.58 28.92 19.39
CA PRO A 17 -78.39 28.07 19.31
C PRO A 17 -78.05 27.73 17.85
N CYS A 18 -76.76 27.57 17.56
CA CYS A 18 -76.28 27.17 16.24
C CYS A 18 -76.88 25.83 15.81
N GLU A 19 -77.58 25.78 14.68
CA GLU A 19 -78.22 24.58 14.16
C GLU A 19 -77.24 23.43 13.86
N MET A 20 -75.98 23.75 13.57
CA MET A 20 -74.94 22.76 13.23
C MET A 20 -74.18 22.18 14.41
N CYS A 21 -73.94 22.97 15.47
CA CYS A 21 -73.10 22.53 16.59
C CYS A 21 -73.71 22.77 17.97
N GLY A 22 -74.91 23.33 18.04
CA GLY A 22 -75.65 23.60 19.27
C GLY A 22 -75.09 24.70 20.16
N THR A 23 -74.03 25.42 19.75
CA THR A 23 -73.45 26.48 20.58
C THR A 23 -74.40 27.68 20.72
N THR A 24 -74.51 28.22 21.93
CA THR A 24 -75.32 29.41 22.25
C THR A 24 -74.50 30.70 22.20
N THR A 25 -73.21 30.63 21.89
CA THR A 25 -72.30 31.79 21.81
C THR A 25 -71.84 32.04 20.38
N ASP A 26 -71.37 33.26 20.09
CA ASP A 26 -70.83 33.67 18.79
C ASP A 26 -71.77 33.41 17.60
N TYR A 27 -73.07 33.69 17.76
CA TYR A 27 -74.02 33.66 16.65
C TYR A 27 -73.57 34.61 15.55
N PHE A 28 -73.63 34.16 14.29
CA PHE A 28 -73.25 34.96 13.14
C PHE A 28 -74.48 35.38 12.33
N SER A 29 -75.07 34.44 11.60
CA SER A 29 -76.30 34.65 10.82
C SER A 29 -76.87 33.31 10.35
N GLN A 30 -78.13 33.34 9.88
CA GLN A 30 -78.82 32.18 9.29
C GLN A 30 -78.79 30.91 10.16
N GLY A 31 -79.02 31.06 11.47
CA GLY A 31 -79.06 29.91 12.39
C GLY A 31 -77.69 29.34 12.75
N LEU A 32 -76.57 29.95 12.35
CA LEU A 32 -75.22 29.38 12.52
C LEU A 32 -74.28 30.31 13.29
N CYS A 33 -73.41 29.71 14.12
CA CYS A 33 -72.31 30.43 14.78
C CYS A 33 -71.16 30.75 13.82
N GLN A 34 -70.27 31.64 14.25
CA GLN A 34 -69.08 32.05 13.51
C GLN A 34 -68.16 30.88 13.11
N ARG A 35 -68.16 29.75 13.82
CA ARG A 35 -67.34 28.59 13.43
C ARG A 35 -68.02 27.71 12.39
N CYS A 36 -69.35 27.67 12.36
CA CYS A 36 -70.10 26.78 11.48
C CYS A 36 -70.48 27.46 10.17
N HIS A 37 -70.75 28.76 10.20
CA HIS A 37 -71.21 29.51 9.04
C HIS A 37 -70.18 29.54 7.90
N PRO A 38 -70.51 29.12 6.66
CA PRO A 38 -69.55 28.98 5.55
C PRO A 38 -68.82 30.28 5.17
N ARG A 39 -69.46 31.44 5.35
CA ARG A 39 -68.87 32.76 5.05
C ARG A 39 -68.28 33.47 6.26
N SER A 40 -68.28 32.85 7.44
CA SER A 40 -67.70 33.49 8.62
C SER A 40 -66.17 33.50 8.54
N PRO A 41 -65.50 34.61 8.96
CA PRO A 41 -64.05 34.69 9.05
C PRO A 41 -63.40 33.59 9.90
N HIS A 42 -64.14 33.03 10.86
CA HIS A 42 -63.66 32.00 11.80
C HIS A 42 -63.98 30.56 11.37
N LYS A 43 -64.52 30.35 10.16
CA LYS A 43 -64.73 29.00 9.63
C LYS A 43 -63.39 28.28 9.48
N VAL A 44 -63.22 27.17 10.19
CA VAL A 44 -62.01 26.35 10.10
C VAL A 44 -62.12 25.34 8.97
N GLY A 45 -60.99 25.03 8.34
CA GLY A 45 -60.92 24.08 7.24
C GLY A 45 -59.49 23.83 6.78
N SER A 46 -59.36 23.24 5.59
CA SER A 46 -58.08 22.73 5.09
C SER A 46 -57.34 23.72 4.20
N CYS A 47 -56.01 23.69 4.29
CA CYS A 47 -55.15 24.53 3.49
C CYS A 47 -55.26 24.17 2.01
N LYS A 48 -55.52 25.17 1.16
CA LYS A 48 -55.63 24.98 -0.30
C LYS A 48 -54.41 24.30 -0.93
N SER A 49 -53.21 24.57 -0.40
CA SER A 49 -51.97 23.98 -0.94
C SER A 49 -51.62 22.64 -0.30
N CYS A 50 -51.35 22.57 1.00
CA CYS A 50 -50.88 21.33 1.64
C CYS A 50 -51.97 20.46 2.27
N LEU A 51 -53.25 20.84 2.19
CA LEU A 51 -54.40 20.17 2.82
C LEU A 51 -54.34 20.10 4.35
N ALA A 52 -53.41 20.80 4.99
CA ALA A 52 -53.32 20.85 6.43
C ALA A 52 -54.56 21.53 7.04
N TRP A 53 -55.19 20.90 8.03
CA TRP A 53 -56.42 21.40 8.65
C TRP A 53 -56.11 22.43 9.74
N GLY A 54 -56.92 23.49 9.85
CA GLY A 54 -56.74 24.54 10.86
C GLY A 54 -56.45 25.93 10.28
N VAL A 55 -56.90 26.22 9.05
CA VAL A 55 -56.77 27.55 8.44
C VAL A 55 -58.12 28.25 8.35
N TYR A 56 -58.08 29.57 8.20
CA TYR A 56 -59.24 30.46 8.18
C TYR A 56 -59.37 31.20 6.84
N PRO A 57 -60.59 31.60 6.42
CA PRO A 57 -60.82 32.39 5.22
C PRO A 57 -60.07 33.71 5.19
N GLN A 58 -59.88 34.37 6.35
CA GLN A 58 -59.15 35.65 6.47
C GLN A 58 -57.71 35.56 5.93
N HIS A 59 -57.13 34.35 5.83
CA HIS A 59 -55.81 34.10 5.27
C HIS A 59 -55.88 33.30 3.96
N ASN A 60 -56.95 33.47 3.20
CA ASN A 60 -57.22 32.78 1.93
C ASN A 60 -57.08 31.25 2.04
N TRP A 61 -57.42 30.67 3.20
CA TRP A 61 -57.29 29.23 3.44
C TRP A 61 -55.86 28.71 3.20
N MET A 62 -54.83 29.49 3.53
CA MET A 62 -53.43 29.08 3.42
C MET A 62 -52.74 29.11 4.78
N CYS A 63 -52.00 28.05 5.11
CA CYS A 63 -51.16 28.05 6.30
C CYS A 63 -49.91 28.90 6.07
N TRP A 64 -49.30 29.40 7.15
CA TRP A 64 -48.19 30.36 7.07
C TRP A 64 -47.02 29.85 6.25
N SER A 65 -46.63 28.61 6.48
CA SER A 65 -45.55 28.00 5.72
C SER A 65 -45.90 27.75 4.25
N CYS A 66 -47.19 27.57 3.87
CA CYS A 66 -47.57 27.52 2.45
C CYS A 66 -47.60 28.91 1.80
N ARG A 67 -47.91 29.97 2.58
CA ARG A 67 -47.76 31.36 2.10
C ARG A 67 -46.29 31.66 1.80
N TRP A 68 -45.38 31.28 2.69
CA TRP A 68 -43.93 31.39 2.43
C TRP A 68 -43.48 30.51 1.26
N TRP A 69 -43.98 29.28 1.18
CA TRP A 69 -43.67 28.36 0.08
C TRP A 69 -44.09 28.95 -1.27
N ALA A 70 -45.23 29.63 -1.33
CA ALA A 70 -45.75 30.24 -2.54
C ALA A 70 -44.91 31.42 -3.06
N THR A 71 -44.10 32.07 -2.21
CA THR A 71 -43.21 33.16 -2.64
C THR A 71 -41.86 32.65 -3.17
N HIS A 72 -41.51 31.38 -2.94
CA HIS A 72 -40.18 30.83 -3.26
C HIS A 72 -40.20 29.77 -4.36
N TYR A 73 -41.35 29.16 -4.62
CA TYR A 73 -41.47 28.05 -5.56
C TYR A 73 -42.55 28.33 -6.61
N PRO A 74 -42.43 27.80 -7.84
CA PRO A 74 -43.44 27.99 -8.89
C PRO A 74 -44.68 27.11 -8.67
N LYS A 75 -45.81 27.50 -9.26
CA LYS A 75 -46.98 26.62 -9.40
C LYS A 75 -46.75 25.58 -10.50
N GLY A 76 -47.24 24.37 -10.29
CA GLY A 76 -47.22 23.28 -11.25
C GLY A 76 -47.86 22.01 -10.70
N VAL A 77 -47.75 20.92 -11.45
CA VAL A 77 -48.34 19.63 -11.08
C VAL A 77 -47.32 18.83 -10.26
N CYS A 78 -47.72 18.34 -9.09
CA CYS A 78 -46.87 17.48 -8.27
C CYS A 78 -46.61 16.13 -8.93
N ASN A 79 -45.35 15.69 -9.02
CA ASN A 79 -45.00 14.40 -9.63
C ASN A 79 -45.52 13.18 -8.85
N TYR A 80 -45.96 13.36 -7.60
CA TYR A 80 -46.31 12.26 -6.69
C TYR A 80 -47.80 12.19 -6.35
N CYS A 81 -48.46 13.33 -6.17
CA CYS A 81 -49.91 13.38 -5.88
C CYS A 81 -50.73 14.04 -6.99
N HIS A 82 -50.09 14.47 -8.07
CA HIS A 82 -50.71 15.07 -9.26
C HIS A 82 -51.58 16.31 -9.00
N ARG A 83 -51.52 16.88 -7.80
CA ARG A 83 -52.23 18.13 -7.47
C ARG A 83 -51.51 19.32 -8.06
N ASP A 84 -52.28 20.24 -8.64
CA ASP A 84 -51.80 21.55 -9.07
C ASP A 84 -51.58 22.46 -7.86
N THR A 85 -50.32 22.73 -7.54
CA THR A 85 -49.92 23.54 -6.37
C THR A 85 -48.48 24.03 -6.52
N TRP A 86 -47.90 24.60 -5.47
CA TRP A 86 -46.51 25.07 -5.48
C TRP A 86 -45.52 23.91 -5.26
N ILE A 87 -44.57 23.77 -6.18
CA ILE A 87 -43.71 22.58 -6.31
C ILE A 87 -42.26 22.92 -5.95
N GLY A 88 -41.69 22.19 -4.99
CA GLY A 88 -40.28 22.36 -4.61
C GLY A 88 -39.31 21.77 -5.63
N ASP A 89 -38.01 22.02 -5.42
CA ASP A 89 -36.92 21.62 -6.35
C ASP A 89 -36.89 20.11 -6.69
N GLN A 90 -37.45 19.27 -5.83
CA GLN A 90 -37.53 17.82 -6.03
C GLN A 90 -38.81 17.37 -6.78
N GLY A 91 -39.53 18.29 -7.43
CA GLY A 91 -40.77 17.99 -8.17
C GLY A 91 -41.95 17.59 -7.28
N ALA A 92 -41.84 17.82 -5.97
CA ALA A 92 -42.84 17.44 -4.98
C ALA A 92 -43.55 18.66 -4.37
N CYS A 93 -44.85 18.55 -4.16
CA CYS A 93 -45.58 19.53 -3.35
C CYS A 93 -45.23 19.37 -1.88
N ARG A 94 -45.53 20.40 -1.09
CA ARG A 94 -45.22 20.41 0.33
C ARG A 94 -45.86 19.25 1.12
N LEU A 95 -47.06 18.80 0.75
CA LEU A 95 -47.70 17.63 1.40
C LEU A 95 -46.85 16.36 1.21
N CYS A 96 -46.42 16.08 -0.02
CA CYS A 96 -45.61 14.90 -0.34
C CYS A 96 -44.22 14.95 0.29
N LEU A 97 -43.63 16.15 0.38
CA LEU A 97 -42.37 16.38 1.08
C LEU A 97 -42.48 16.11 2.58
N GLU A 98 -43.56 16.56 3.22
CA GLU A 98 -43.78 16.34 4.65
C GLU A 98 -44.09 14.88 4.98
N GLN A 99 -44.75 14.16 4.07
CA GLN A 99 -44.97 12.71 4.16
C GLN A 99 -43.64 11.95 4.07
N ALA A 100 -42.80 12.27 3.09
CA ALA A 100 -41.48 11.64 2.93
C ALA A 100 -40.56 11.93 4.13
N ARG A 101 -40.62 13.13 4.70
CA ARG A 101 -39.88 13.47 5.93
C ARG A 101 -40.37 12.70 7.14
N MET A 102 -41.68 12.44 7.23
CA MET A 102 -42.25 11.66 8.32
C MET A 102 -41.81 10.20 8.28
N LEU A 103 -41.67 9.63 7.08
CA LEU A 103 -41.29 8.23 6.86
C LEU A 103 -39.77 8.04 6.64
N GLN A 104 -38.97 9.10 6.73
CA GLN A 104 -37.54 9.05 6.42
C GLN A 104 -36.78 8.14 7.40
N GLU A 105 -36.07 7.14 6.85
CA GLU A 105 -35.16 6.31 7.64
C GLU A 105 -33.90 7.09 8.08
N PRO A 106 -33.39 6.85 9.31
CA PRO A 106 -32.18 7.50 9.80
C PRO A 106 -30.96 7.27 8.89
N GLY A 107 -30.34 8.35 8.42
CA GLY A 107 -29.13 8.29 7.58
C GLY A 107 -29.36 7.96 6.10
N ARG A 108 -30.61 7.81 5.65
CA ARG A 108 -30.97 7.62 4.24
C ARG A 108 -31.54 8.90 3.62
N ALA A 109 -31.45 9.02 2.30
CA ALA A 109 -32.06 10.10 1.54
C ALA A 109 -33.60 10.01 1.58
N LEU A 110 -34.30 11.10 1.26
CA LEU A 110 -35.77 11.12 1.19
C LEU A 110 -36.25 10.26 0.01
N ASP A 111 -37.03 9.23 0.29
CA ASP A 111 -37.75 8.46 -0.72
C ASP A 111 -39.15 9.05 -0.94
N LEU A 112 -39.27 9.97 -1.91
CA LEU A 112 -40.53 10.62 -2.23
C LEU A 112 -41.53 9.67 -2.91
N ALA A 113 -41.06 8.73 -3.72
CA ALA A 113 -41.93 7.81 -4.45
C ALA A 113 -42.53 6.75 -3.51
N GLY A 114 -41.68 6.10 -2.70
CA GLY A 114 -42.14 5.11 -1.72
C GLY A 114 -43.04 5.71 -0.66
N ALA A 115 -42.67 6.88 -0.10
CA ALA A 115 -43.44 7.51 0.97
C ALA A 115 -44.86 7.95 0.58
N ASN A 116 -45.09 8.22 -0.72
CA ASN A 116 -46.38 8.70 -1.23
C ASN A 116 -47.21 7.62 -1.94
N LYS A 117 -46.69 6.39 -2.08
CA LYS A 117 -47.33 5.28 -2.80
C LYS A 117 -48.70 4.89 -2.25
N HIS A 118 -48.88 4.95 -0.94
CA HIS A 118 -50.08 4.46 -0.24
C HIS A 118 -50.95 5.58 0.34
N GLY A 119 -50.73 6.82 -0.08
CA GLY A 119 -51.43 8.01 0.43
C GLY A 119 -50.57 8.86 1.36
N GLN A 120 -51.11 10.01 1.76
CA GLN A 120 -50.44 10.99 2.62
C GLN A 120 -51.19 11.20 3.92
N GLN A 121 -50.44 11.31 5.03
CA GLN A 121 -51.00 11.67 6.32
C GLN A 121 -51.28 13.18 6.35
N LEU A 122 -52.56 13.55 6.54
CA LEU A 122 -52.93 14.93 6.81
C LEU A 122 -52.41 15.37 8.18
N PHE A 123 -52.01 16.64 8.27
CA PHE A 123 -51.43 17.24 9.46
C PHE A 123 -52.09 18.58 9.77
N PHE A 124 -51.94 19.07 11.00
CA PHE A 124 -52.49 20.37 11.39
C PHE A 124 -51.66 21.53 10.83
N ALA A 125 -52.36 22.56 10.37
CA ALA A 125 -51.76 23.79 9.88
C ALA A 125 -50.87 24.39 10.97
N ASN A 126 -49.73 24.96 10.57
CA ASN A 126 -48.83 25.69 11.48
C ASN A 126 -48.19 24.83 12.60
N MET A 127 -48.23 23.50 12.56
CA MET A 127 -47.46 22.67 13.51
C MET A 127 -46.03 22.36 13.04
N ARG A 128 -45.77 22.45 11.73
CA ARG A 128 -44.47 22.13 11.12
C ARG A 128 -43.82 23.38 10.51
N PHE A 129 -43.47 24.34 11.38
CA PHE A 129 -42.74 25.54 11.00
C PHE A 129 -41.24 25.32 10.81
N GLN A 130 -40.65 24.46 11.64
CA GLN A 130 -39.25 24.08 11.56
C GLN A 130 -39.12 22.71 10.90
N ARG A 131 -38.09 22.55 10.06
CA ARG A 131 -37.73 21.26 9.46
C ARG A 131 -37.41 20.28 10.59
N SER A 132 -38.14 19.15 10.65
CA SER A 132 -37.81 18.08 11.59
C SER A 132 -36.35 17.65 11.38
N ARG A 133 -35.58 17.56 12.47
CA ARG A 133 -34.18 17.11 12.39
C ARG A 133 -34.18 15.66 11.94
N THR A 134 -33.53 15.37 10.81
CA THR A 134 -33.32 13.99 10.36
C THR A 134 -32.61 13.22 11.46
N ARG A 135 -33.22 12.14 11.92
CA ARG A 135 -32.63 11.27 12.95
C ARG A 135 -31.33 10.71 12.39
N ARG A 136 -30.20 10.93 13.06
CA ARG A 136 -28.93 10.32 12.65
C ARG A 136 -28.98 8.82 12.91
N LEU A 137 -28.34 8.03 12.03
CA LEU A 137 -28.10 6.62 12.30
C LEU A 137 -27.41 6.51 13.67
N LYS A 138 -27.98 5.74 14.60
CA LYS A 138 -27.29 5.47 15.87
C LYS A 138 -26.01 4.68 15.54
N PRO A 139 -24.86 5.01 16.16
CA PRO A 139 -23.67 4.17 15.99
C PRO A 139 -24.00 2.74 16.44
N ALA A 140 -23.56 1.76 15.65
CA ALA A 140 -23.89 0.34 15.85
C ALA A 140 -23.37 -0.25 17.18
N ASN A 141 -22.53 0.49 17.91
CA ASN A 141 -21.74 -0.07 18.98
C ASN A 141 -22.34 0.33 20.34
N GLY A 142 -23.28 -0.49 20.84
CA GLY A 142 -23.83 -0.41 22.20
C GLY A 142 -22.88 -0.95 23.29
N TRP A 143 -21.57 -0.86 23.10
CA TRP A 143 -20.57 -1.40 24.03
C TRP A 143 -19.82 -0.26 24.71
N LYS A 144 -19.65 -0.36 26.03
CA LYS A 144 -18.84 0.56 26.83
C LYS A 144 -17.36 0.25 26.56
N THR A 145 -16.66 1.15 25.90
CA THR A 145 -15.20 1.09 25.80
C THR A 145 -14.56 1.85 26.97
N PRO A 146 -13.23 1.74 27.17
CA PRO A 146 -12.51 2.61 28.11
C PRO A 146 -12.64 4.12 27.83
N GLY A 147 -13.08 4.52 26.62
CA GLY A 147 -13.28 5.92 26.22
C GLY A 147 -14.72 6.42 26.35
N GLY A 148 -15.63 5.58 26.88
CA GLY A 148 -17.05 5.87 27.01
C GLY A 148 -17.91 5.30 25.87
N TRP A 149 -19.22 5.53 25.95
CA TRP A 149 -20.19 4.98 25.01
C TRP A 149 -19.92 5.46 23.57
N GLY A 150 -19.66 4.51 22.68
CA GLY A 150 -19.45 4.78 21.25
C GLY A 150 -18.16 5.52 20.90
N ARG A 151 -17.20 5.64 21.82
CA ARG A 151 -15.88 6.26 21.57
C ARG A 151 -14.77 5.23 21.68
N PRO A 152 -13.72 5.24 20.85
CA PRO A 152 -12.54 4.44 21.12
C PRO A 152 -11.90 4.85 22.46
N GLY A 153 -11.47 3.88 23.27
CA GLY A 153 -10.62 4.17 24.43
C GLY A 153 -9.27 4.75 24.02
N PRO A 154 -8.51 5.40 24.92
CA PRO A 154 -7.14 5.78 24.61
C PRO A 154 -6.30 4.53 24.23
N PRO A 155 -5.24 4.71 23.41
CA PRO A 155 -4.29 3.63 23.17
C PRO A 155 -3.63 3.23 24.50
N PRO A 156 -3.53 1.92 24.82
CA PRO A 156 -2.83 1.49 26.02
C PRO A 156 -1.34 1.83 25.88
N LYS A 157 -0.66 2.14 27.00
CA LYS A 157 0.80 2.40 26.98
C LYS A 157 1.64 1.12 26.83
N LYS A 158 1.11 -0.01 27.28
CA LYS A 158 1.72 -1.34 27.20
C LYS A 158 0.65 -2.36 26.85
N LEU A 159 1.01 -3.32 26.01
CA LEU A 159 0.14 -4.45 25.66
C LEU A 159 0.54 -5.66 26.52
N ALA A 160 -0.45 -6.32 27.14
CA ALA A 160 -0.24 -7.62 27.75
C ALA A 160 -0.38 -8.69 26.65
N LEU A 161 0.72 -9.36 26.34
CA LEU A 161 0.75 -10.44 25.34
C LEU A 161 0.75 -11.79 26.05
N THR A 162 0.03 -12.74 25.46
CA THR A 162 0.06 -14.15 25.90
C THR A 162 1.03 -14.93 25.01
N GLU A 163 1.85 -15.80 25.61
CA GLU A 163 2.71 -16.73 24.85
C GLU A 163 1.94 -17.93 24.28
N TRP A 164 0.82 -18.27 24.92
CA TRP A 164 -0.08 -19.33 24.50
C TRP A 164 -0.91 -18.90 23.29
N VAL A 165 -0.84 -19.71 22.23
CA VAL A 165 -1.64 -19.56 21.01
C VAL A 165 -2.54 -20.77 20.89
N GLN A 166 -3.83 -20.55 20.65
CA GLN A 166 -4.75 -21.64 20.31
C GLN A 166 -4.43 -22.13 18.89
N PRO A 167 -4.09 -23.41 18.69
CA PRO A 167 -3.94 -23.97 17.35
C PRO A 167 -5.29 -23.95 16.62
N VAL A 168 -5.25 -23.73 15.30
CA VAL A 168 -6.45 -23.83 14.45
C VAL A 168 -6.94 -25.28 14.50
N LEU A 169 -8.14 -25.47 15.06
CA LEU A 169 -8.77 -26.79 15.17
C LEU A 169 -9.45 -27.21 13.87
N ILE A 170 -10.09 -26.24 13.19
CA ILE A 170 -10.80 -26.44 11.91
C ILE A 170 -10.49 -25.22 11.04
N ASP A 171 -9.93 -25.46 9.86
CA ASP A 171 -9.69 -24.40 8.87
C ASP A 171 -10.96 -24.14 8.07
N VAL A 172 -11.62 -23.01 8.36
CA VAL A 172 -12.78 -22.53 7.61
C VAL A 172 -12.46 -21.14 7.06
N ALA A 173 -12.43 -21.02 5.74
CA ALA A 173 -12.23 -19.73 5.10
C ALA A 173 -13.38 -18.77 5.45
N PRO A 174 -13.12 -17.61 6.09
CA PRO A 174 -14.16 -16.67 6.44
C PRO A 174 -14.70 -15.97 5.19
N ASP A 175 -16.01 -15.68 5.20
CA ASP A 175 -16.65 -14.86 4.17
C ASP A 175 -16.00 -13.46 4.13
N PRO A 176 -15.39 -13.06 2.99
CA PRO A 176 -14.71 -11.78 2.86
C PRO A 176 -15.59 -10.56 3.14
N GLU A 177 -16.89 -10.59 2.81
CA GLU A 177 -17.80 -9.46 3.01
C GLU A 177 -18.12 -9.28 4.49
N LEU A 178 -18.48 -10.36 5.17
CA LEU A 178 -18.73 -10.37 6.61
C LEU A 178 -17.50 -9.96 7.40
N LEU A 179 -16.32 -10.41 6.98
CA LEU A 179 -15.05 -10.01 7.57
C LEU A 179 -14.81 -8.51 7.42
N ARG A 180 -14.99 -7.95 6.22
CA ARG A 180 -14.84 -6.51 5.96
C ARG A 180 -15.80 -5.69 6.83
N GLN A 181 -17.04 -6.13 6.99
CA GLN A 181 -18.02 -5.47 7.87
C GLN A 181 -17.60 -5.51 9.35
N ARG A 182 -17.10 -6.65 9.84
CA ARG A 182 -16.59 -6.76 11.22
C ARG A 182 -15.34 -5.91 11.44
N ALA A 183 -14.42 -5.88 10.47
CA ALA A 183 -13.20 -5.08 10.56
C ALA A 183 -13.49 -3.57 10.65
N LEU A 184 -14.61 -3.07 10.11
CA LEU A 184 -14.98 -1.66 10.22
C LEU A 184 -15.26 -1.21 11.67
N ILE A 185 -15.79 -2.13 12.49
CA ILE A 185 -16.15 -1.87 13.90
C ILE A 185 -15.10 -2.41 14.89
N GLU A 186 -14.10 -3.13 14.40
CA GLU A 186 -12.97 -3.63 15.20
C GLU A 186 -12.21 -2.47 15.85
N ASN A 187 -11.96 -2.59 17.15
CA ASN A 187 -11.34 -1.56 17.96
C ASN A 187 -10.65 -2.13 19.21
N SER A 188 -10.01 -3.29 19.09
CA SER A 188 -9.26 -3.96 20.17
C SER A 188 -8.15 -3.07 20.73
N GLU A 189 -7.67 -3.43 21.93
CA GLU A 189 -6.53 -2.73 22.55
C GLU A 189 -5.28 -2.76 21.68
N LEU A 190 -5.03 -3.88 20.99
CA LEU A 190 -3.91 -4.04 20.07
C LEU A 190 -4.06 -3.11 18.85
N THR A 191 -5.24 -3.05 18.22
CA THR A 191 -5.46 -2.11 17.11
C THR A 191 -5.25 -0.66 17.56
N ARG A 192 -5.71 -0.28 18.76
CA ARG A 192 -5.50 1.08 19.29
C ARG A 192 -4.03 1.35 19.58
N TYR A 193 -3.32 0.38 20.18
CA TYR A 193 -1.88 0.44 20.42
C TYR A 193 -1.11 0.65 19.10
N CYS A 194 -1.35 -0.21 18.11
CA CYS A 194 -0.71 -0.10 16.80
C CYS A 194 -1.10 1.18 16.07
N ASN A 195 -2.31 1.72 16.25
CA ASN A 195 -2.70 2.95 15.57
C ASN A 195 -1.77 4.13 15.94
N ALA A 196 -1.37 4.26 17.20
CA ALA A 196 -0.40 5.29 17.60
C ALA A 196 0.95 5.10 16.88
N ILE A 197 1.42 3.86 16.78
CA ILE A 197 2.67 3.49 16.09
C ILE A 197 2.55 3.74 14.58
N VAL A 198 1.40 3.44 13.98
CA VAL A 198 1.13 3.75 12.57
C VAL A 198 1.22 5.25 12.32
N HIS A 199 0.75 6.09 13.25
CA HIS A 199 0.86 7.54 13.13
C HIS A 199 2.32 8.01 13.19
N GLU A 200 3.09 7.55 14.17
CA GLU A 200 4.52 7.85 14.29
C GLU A 200 5.31 7.37 13.06
N HIS A 201 5.05 6.14 12.61
CA HIS A 201 5.67 5.57 11.43
C HIS A 201 5.25 6.32 10.15
N ALA A 202 3.98 6.75 10.04
CA ALA A 202 3.53 7.54 8.91
C ALA A 202 4.23 8.91 8.85
N GLU A 203 4.48 9.55 9.99
CA GLU A 203 5.22 10.81 10.07
C GLU A 203 6.70 10.60 9.76
N GLN A 204 7.33 9.61 10.38
CA GLN A 204 8.74 9.29 10.19
C GLN A 204 9.08 8.92 8.75
N PHE A 205 8.20 8.20 8.05
CA PHE A 205 8.46 7.69 6.70
C PHE A 205 7.65 8.43 5.62
N GLY A 206 6.95 9.51 5.96
CA GLY A 206 6.24 10.37 5.02
C GLY A 206 5.07 9.71 4.29
N TRP A 207 4.35 8.81 4.97
CA TRP A 207 3.26 8.05 4.35
C TRP A 207 2.09 8.95 3.96
N SER A 208 1.46 8.62 2.83
CA SER A 208 0.19 9.27 2.43
C SER A 208 -0.95 8.88 3.37
N VAL A 209 -1.97 9.74 3.46
CA VAL A 209 -3.21 9.44 4.20
C VAL A 209 -3.84 8.12 3.74
N ARG A 210 -3.79 7.83 2.43
CA ARG A 210 -4.27 6.57 1.86
C ARG A 210 -3.51 5.38 2.43
N GLN A 211 -2.18 5.40 2.36
CA GLN A 211 -1.34 4.31 2.87
C GLN A 211 -1.55 4.08 4.36
N ARG A 212 -1.61 5.16 5.15
CA ARG A 212 -1.92 5.09 6.59
C ARG A 212 -3.25 4.38 6.85
N ASN A 213 -4.31 4.80 6.15
CA ASN A 213 -5.64 4.20 6.31
C ASN A 213 -5.68 2.74 5.85
N ASP A 214 -4.93 2.39 4.79
CA ASP A 214 -4.82 1.01 4.30
C ASP A 214 -4.12 0.11 5.33
N VAL A 215 -3.10 0.59 6.04
CA VAL A 215 -2.44 -0.16 7.12
C VAL A 215 -3.36 -0.31 8.34
N ILE A 216 -4.06 0.75 8.75
CA ILE A 216 -5.05 0.67 9.85
C ILE A 216 -6.15 -0.35 9.52
N ARG A 217 -6.66 -0.36 8.28
CA ARG A 217 -7.62 -1.37 7.82
C ARG A 217 -7.03 -2.78 7.89
N SER A 218 -5.78 -2.94 7.48
CA SER A 218 -5.08 -4.23 7.50
C SER A 218 -4.90 -4.77 8.92
N LEU A 219 -4.54 -3.91 9.88
CA LEU A 219 -4.45 -4.29 11.29
C LEU A 219 -5.79 -4.71 11.87
N ARG A 220 -6.88 -4.00 11.52
CA ARG A 220 -8.24 -4.38 11.90
C ARG A 220 -8.62 -5.74 11.33
N LEU A 221 -8.37 -5.95 10.04
CA LEU A 221 -8.61 -7.24 9.38
C LEU A 221 -7.86 -8.38 10.08
N LEU A 222 -6.57 -8.21 10.37
CA LEU A 222 -5.78 -9.17 11.15
C LEU A 222 -6.43 -9.46 12.49
N GLN A 223 -6.83 -8.45 13.26
CA GLN A 223 -7.44 -8.69 14.56
C GLN A 223 -8.79 -9.41 14.48
N THR A 224 -9.58 -9.18 13.43
CA THR A 224 -10.80 -9.96 13.21
C THR A 224 -10.57 -11.39 12.75
N LEU A 225 -9.43 -11.68 12.11
CA LEU A 225 -9.10 -13.02 11.59
C LEU A 225 -8.49 -13.95 12.64
N ARG A 226 -7.96 -13.41 13.74
CA ARG A 226 -7.13 -14.15 14.67
C ARG A 226 -7.95 -14.83 15.75
N ASP A 227 -7.69 -16.12 15.95
CA ASP A 227 -8.24 -16.91 17.05
C ASP A 227 -7.64 -16.53 18.41
N SER A 228 -6.38 -16.07 18.42
CA SER A 228 -5.65 -15.64 19.61
C SER A 228 -5.32 -14.14 19.55
N PRO A 229 -6.28 -13.25 19.89
CA PRO A 229 -6.14 -11.80 19.70
C PRO A 229 -5.02 -11.17 20.55
N THR A 230 -4.61 -11.83 21.65
CA THR A 230 -3.58 -11.34 22.57
C THR A 230 -2.17 -11.90 22.30
N ALA A 231 -1.98 -12.76 21.31
CA ALA A 231 -0.64 -13.27 20.97
C ALA A 231 0.13 -12.32 20.04
N LYS A 232 1.41 -12.59 19.81
CA LYS A 232 2.16 -11.99 18.68
C LYS A 232 1.64 -12.50 17.34
N ILE A 233 1.87 -11.72 16.27
CA ILE A 233 1.38 -11.97 14.92
C ILE A 233 2.49 -12.59 14.07
N ARG A 234 2.20 -13.67 13.36
CA ARG A 234 3.17 -14.29 12.45
C ARG A 234 3.19 -13.56 11.11
N ALA A 235 4.35 -13.47 10.47
CA ALA A 235 4.47 -12.89 9.14
C ALA A 235 3.67 -13.69 8.09
N SER A 236 3.57 -15.01 8.27
CA SER A 236 2.71 -15.91 7.47
C SER A 236 1.22 -15.52 7.49
N ASP A 237 0.69 -15.06 8.62
CA ASP A 237 -0.69 -14.56 8.72
C ASP A 237 -0.89 -13.28 7.91
N VAL A 238 0.09 -12.36 7.99
CA VAL A 238 0.06 -11.08 7.26
C VAL A 238 0.11 -11.30 5.75
N LEU A 239 0.79 -12.35 5.29
CA LEU A 239 0.82 -12.72 3.87
C LEU A 239 -0.54 -13.18 3.31
N GLN A 240 -1.51 -13.55 4.17
CA GLN A 240 -2.87 -13.91 3.74
C GLN A 240 -3.75 -12.69 3.48
N LEU A 241 -3.37 -11.51 3.97
CA LEU A 241 -4.17 -10.29 3.87
C LEU A 241 -4.61 -9.85 2.46
N PRO A 242 -3.84 -10.06 1.37
CA PRO A 242 -4.30 -9.70 0.04
C PRO A 242 -5.59 -10.41 -0.38
N ARG A 243 -5.92 -11.56 0.21
CA ARG A 243 -7.22 -12.25 0.01
C ARG A 243 -8.42 -11.38 0.44
N TYR A 244 -8.17 -10.36 1.26
CA TYR A 244 -9.17 -9.48 1.87
C TYR A 244 -8.84 -7.99 1.62
N ASP A 245 -8.12 -7.68 0.54
CA ASP A 245 -7.68 -6.32 0.17
C ASP A 245 -6.79 -5.63 1.23
N GLY A 246 -6.08 -6.40 2.05
CA GLY A 246 -5.14 -5.90 3.04
C GLY A 246 -3.73 -5.67 2.48
N ASN A 247 -3.01 -4.74 3.10
CA ASN A 247 -1.61 -4.43 2.80
C ASN A 247 -0.68 -5.40 3.54
N ILE A 248 0.32 -5.94 2.84
CA ILE A 248 1.34 -6.80 3.46
C ILE A 248 2.48 -5.95 4.04
N VAL A 249 3.25 -5.32 3.15
CA VAL A 249 4.61 -4.86 3.48
C VAL A 249 4.61 -3.81 4.57
N SER A 250 3.74 -2.80 4.47
CA SER A 250 3.69 -1.72 5.45
C SER A 250 3.06 -2.17 6.77
N THR A 251 2.23 -3.21 6.74
CA THR A 251 1.69 -3.85 7.95
C THR A 251 2.79 -4.63 8.68
N LEU A 252 3.65 -5.36 7.96
CA LEU A 252 4.83 -5.99 8.54
C LEU A 252 5.76 -4.95 9.19
N ASP A 253 6.06 -3.85 8.48
CA ASP A 253 6.93 -2.77 8.98
C ASP A 253 6.40 -2.21 10.32
N VAL A 254 5.09 -2.02 10.45
CA VAL A 254 4.45 -1.52 11.68
C VAL A 254 4.43 -2.57 12.79
N LEU A 255 4.15 -3.84 12.47
CA LEU A 255 4.14 -4.91 13.46
C LEU A 255 5.54 -5.18 14.02
N ASP A 256 6.57 -5.07 13.18
CA ASP A 256 7.97 -5.15 13.59
C ASP A 256 8.34 -3.98 14.50
N ALA A 257 8.02 -2.74 14.09
CA ALA A 257 8.22 -1.54 14.91
C ALA A 257 7.46 -1.60 16.26
N ALA A 258 6.31 -2.29 16.29
CA ALA A 258 5.53 -2.52 17.51
C ALA A 258 6.06 -3.66 18.40
N GLY A 259 7.06 -4.44 17.94
CA GLY A 259 7.55 -5.63 18.63
C GLY A 259 6.55 -6.80 18.65
N LEU A 260 5.55 -6.75 17.78
CA LEU A 260 4.43 -7.70 17.70
C LEU A 260 4.61 -8.75 16.62
N LEU A 261 5.59 -8.59 15.73
CA LEU A 261 5.85 -9.51 14.63
C LEU A 261 6.71 -10.70 15.06
N ILE A 262 6.31 -11.90 14.66
CA ILE A 262 7.16 -13.09 14.57
C ILE A 262 7.45 -13.29 13.08
N ASP A 263 8.68 -13.02 12.66
CA ASP A 263 9.07 -13.26 11.26
C ASP A 263 9.40 -14.75 11.06
N ASP A 264 8.35 -15.52 10.76
CA ASP A 264 8.41 -16.97 10.49
C ASP A 264 8.58 -17.30 9.00
N ARG A 265 8.87 -16.29 8.16
CA ARG A 265 9.08 -16.51 6.73
C ARG A 265 10.41 -17.25 6.53
N PRO A 266 10.43 -18.34 5.74
CA PRO A 266 11.69 -18.95 5.34
C PRO A 266 12.49 -17.93 4.52
N ARG A 267 13.83 -17.92 4.70
CA ARG A 267 14.66 -17.07 3.84
C ARG A 267 14.52 -17.60 2.42
N TRP A 268 14.49 -16.72 1.42
CA TRP A 268 14.34 -17.13 0.02
C TRP A 268 15.39 -18.17 -0.41
N ILE A 269 16.58 -18.13 0.20
CA ILE A 269 17.67 -19.05 -0.06
C ILE A 269 17.40 -20.44 0.53
N ASP A 270 16.71 -20.53 1.66
CA ASP A 270 16.33 -21.80 2.29
C ASP A 270 15.26 -22.49 1.43
N THR A 271 14.27 -21.72 0.94
CA THR A 271 13.28 -22.23 -0.02
C THR A 271 13.93 -22.65 -1.35
N TYR A 272 14.87 -21.85 -1.86
CA TYR A 272 15.62 -22.19 -3.07
C TYR A 272 16.43 -23.49 -2.88
N PHE A 273 17.06 -23.66 -1.72
CA PHE A 273 17.80 -24.86 -1.37
C PHE A 273 16.89 -26.09 -1.30
N ALA A 274 15.82 -26.03 -0.49
CA ALA A 274 14.87 -27.14 -0.32
C ALA A 274 14.28 -27.62 -1.66
N ASN A 275 13.92 -26.68 -2.55
CA ASN A 275 13.41 -27.01 -3.88
C ASN A 275 14.44 -27.71 -4.78
N LYS A 276 15.74 -27.49 -4.54
CA LYS A 276 16.83 -28.08 -5.33
C LYS A 276 17.32 -29.41 -4.77
N THR A 277 17.02 -29.71 -3.51
CA THR A 277 17.52 -30.91 -2.82
C THR A 277 16.43 -31.89 -2.40
N SER A 278 15.14 -31.56 -2.60
CA SER A 278 14.00 -32.38 -2.13
C SER A 278 13.99 -33.83 -2.60
N LEU A 279 14.59 -34.13 -3.75
CA LEU A 279 14.66 -35.49 -4.33
C LEU A 279 15.94 -36.25 -3.93
N LEU A 280 16.85 -35.64 -3.16
CA LEU A 280 18.09 -36.29 -2.76
C LEU A 280 17.87 -37.24 -1.58
N PRO A 281 18.74 -38.23 -1.35
CA PRO A 281 18.75 -39.03 -0.14
C PRO A 281 18.85 -38.17 1.12
N GLN A 282 18.14 -38.56 2.19
CA GLN A 282 18.05 -37.78 3.44
C GLN A 282 19.44 -37.40 4.00
N VAL A 283 20.38 -38.34 4.03
CA VAL A 283 21.75 -38.10 4.53
C VAL A 283 22.49 -37.05 3.70
N MET A 284 22.31 -37.04 2.38
CA MET A 284 22.90 -36.00 1.52
C MET A 284 22.25 -34.64 1.77
N GLN A 285 20.93 -34.59 1.99
CA GLN A 285 20.23 -33.36 2.32
C GLN A 285 20.78 -32.75 3.61
N GLU A 286 20.88 -33.55 4.69
CA GLU A 286 21.41 -33.12 5.98
C GLU A 286 22.86 -32.60 5.87
N GLN A 287 23.70 -33.27 5.10
CA GLN A 287 25.08 -32.83 4.85
C GLN A 287 25.13 -31.49 4.09
N LEU A 288 24.28 -31.32 3.06
CA LEU A 288 24.18 -30.08 2.31
C LEU A 288 23.60 -28.93 3.15
N GLU A 289 22.64 -29.21 4.04
CA GLU A 289 22.09 -28.23 4.98
C GLU A 289 23.16 -27.69 5.93
N VAL A 290 23.98 -28.58 6.51
CA VAL A 290 25.11 -28.16 7.36
C VAL A 290 26.05 -27.22 6.59
N TRP A 291 26.32 -27.53 5.32
CA TRP A 291 27.14 -26.67 4.48
C TRP A 291 26.50 -25.31 4.21
N VAL A 292 25.23 -25.28 3.79
CA VAL A 292 24.50 -24.04 3.48
C VAL A 292 24.35 -23.16 4.73
N ASN A 293 24.02 -23.72 5.88
CA ASN A 293 23.91 -23.00 7.15
C ASN A 293 25.25 -22.34 7.53
N VAL A 294 26.37 -23.06 7.38
CA VAL A 294 27.71 -22.48 7.60
C VAL A 294 28.04 -21.36 6.62
N LEU A 295 27.56 -21.43 5.38
CA LEU A 295 27.76 -20.35 4.42
C LEU A 295 26.91 -19.12 4.72
N ILE A 296 25.66 -19.29 5.12
CA ILE A 296 24.71 -18.19 5.34
C ILE A 296 24.96 -17.51 6.69
N ASP A 297 24.99 -18.28 7.78
CA ASP A 297 25.10 -17.73 9.13
C ASP A 297 26.57 -17.53 9.56
N GLY A 298 27.50 -18.13 8.83
CA GLY A 298 28.90 -18.22 9.25
C GLY A 298 29.10 -19.30 10.31
N ALA A 299 30.35 -19.42 10.77
CA ALA A 299 30.69 -20.36 11.84
C ALA A 299 31.89 -19.85 12.65
N THR A 300 31.73 -19.86 13.98
CA THR A 300 32.81 -19.64 14.95
C THR A 300 33.59 -20.92 15.25
N ALA A 301 32.95 -22.08 15.09
CA ALA A 301 33.60 -23.39 15.11
C ALA A 301 34.22 -23.74 13.75
N ALA A 302 35.08 -24.76 13.71
CA ALA A 302 35.72 -25.20 12.46
C ALA A 302 34.67 -25.66 11.41
N PRO A 303 34.76 -25.19 10.15
CA PRO A 303 35.73 -24.23 9.65
C PRO A 303 35.29 -22.81 9.99
N ARG A 304 36.18 -22.05 10.65
CA ARG A 304 35.93 -20.64 10.97
C ARG A 304 35.70 -19.86 9.69
N GLN A 305 34.50 -19.32 9.52
CA GLN A 305 34.11 -18.58 8.33
C GLN A 305 33.11 -17.48 8.67
N ARG A 306 33.24 -16.33 8.03
CA ARG A 306 32.21 -15.29 8.05
C ARG A 306 31.01 -15.72 7.19
N SER A 307 29.84 -15.16 7.50
CA SER A 307 28.67 -15.26 6.63
C SER A 307 28.99 -14.76 5.23
N ARG A 308 28.39 -15.40 4.23
CA ARG A 308 28.49 -14.99 2.83
C ARG A 308 27.21 -14.31 2.40
N ASP A 309 27.32 -13.44 1.40
CA ASP A 309 26.16 -12.87 0.73
C ASP A 309 25.28 -14.02 0.17
N PRO A 310 23.96 -14.04 0.44
CA PRO A 310 23.06 -15.11 0.00
C PRO A 310 23.08 -15.38 -1.51
N LEU A 311 23.38 -14.36 -2.33
CA LEU A 311 23.52 -14.55 -3.78
C LEU A 311 24.75 -15.39 -4.12
N THR A 312 25.84 -15.26 -3.35
CA THR A 312 27.03 -16.11 -3.48
C THR A 312 26.71 -17.54 -3.09
N VAL A 313 25.93 -17.73 -2.02
CA VAL A 313 25.47 -19.06 -1.59
C VAL A 313 24.62 -19.71 -2.67
N LYS A 314 23.68 -18.97 -3.28
CA LYS A 314 22.88 -19.44 -4.43
C LYS A 314 23.75 -19.92 -5.59
N VAL A 315 24.79 -19.17 -5.95
CA VAL A 315 25.73 -19.58 -7.02
C VAL A 315 26.44 -20.88 -6.67
N HIS A 316 26.86 -21.06 -5.42
CA HIS A 316 27.45 -22.32 -4.98
C HIS A 316 26.47 -23.49 -5.02
N ILE A 317 25.25 -23.31 -4.52
CA ILE A 317 24.20 -24.34 -4.58
C ILE A 317 23.94 -24.72 -6.05
N HIS A 318 23.74 -23.73 -6.93
CA HIS A 318 23.54 -23.95 -8.36
C HIS A 318 24.68 -24.75 -9.01
N ALA A 319 25.93 -24.47 -8.62
CA ALA A 319 27.08 -25.15 -9.17
C ALA A 319 27.27 -26.58 -8.64
N VAL A 320 26.83 -26.88 -7.41
CA VAL A 320 27.06 -28.16 -6.74
C VAL A 320 25.92 -29.15 -6.94
N VAL A 321 24.66 -28.68 -6.95
CA VAL A 321 23.47 -29.53 -7.04
C VAL A 321 23.51 -30.53 -8.20
N PRO A 322 23.87 -30.15 -9.45
CA PRO A 322 23.93 -31.12 -10.55
C PRO A 322 24.86 -32.31 -10.26
N ALA A 323 26.01 -32.07 -9.61
CA ALA A 323 26.95 -33.14 -9.27
C ALA A 323 26.38 -34.06 -8.19
N VAL A 324 25.75 -33.50 -7.16
CA VAL A 324 25.15 -34.30 -6.08
C VAL A 324 23.96 -35.11 -6.58
N THR A 325 23.13 -34.53 -7.45
CA THR A 325 22.02 -35.24 -8.10
C THR A 325 22.53 -36.41 -8.93
N ALA A 326 23.57 -36.21 -9.76
CA ALA A 326 24.16 -37.29 -10.55
C ALA A 326 24.71 -38.44 -9.67
N TRP A 327 25.31 -38.12 -8.52
CA TRP A 327 25.77 -39.16 -7.58
C TRP A 327 24.63 -39.90 -6.89
N ALA A 328 23.55 -39.20 -6.54
CA ALA A 328 22.35 -39.81 -6.00
C ALA A 328 21.70 -40.76 -7.03
N GLU A 329 21.62 -40.35 -8.29
CA GLU A 329 21.13 -41.19 -9.40
C GLU A 329 22.03 -42.41 -9.65
N ALA A 330 23.34 -42.29 -9.42
CA ALA A 330 24.29 -43.40 -9.44
C ALA A 330 24.19 -44.32 -8.20
N GLY A 331 23.26 -44.05 -7.27
CA GLY A 331 22.94 -44.90 -6.13
C GLY A 331 23.60 -44.51 -4.81
N HIS A 332 24.43 -43.46 -4.76
CA HIS A 332 25.08 -43.02 -3.53
C HIS A 332 24.08 -42.45 -2.53
N GLN A 333 24.23 -42.81 -1.26
CA GLN A 333 23.34 -42.34 -0.18
C GLN A 333 24.00 -41.25 0.68
N SER A 334 25.33 -41.16 0.67
CA SER A 334 26.10 -40.17 1.43
C SER A 334 27.20 -39.52 0.60
N LEU A 335 27.47 -38.23 0.84
CA LEU A 335 28.64 -37.54 0.26
C LEU A 335 29.98 -38.08 0.81
N ALA A 336 29.95 -38.87 1.88
CA ALA A 336 31.13 -39.55 2.41
C ALA A 336 31.66 -40.67 1.50
N GLU A 337 30.81 -41.21 0.60
CA GLU A 337 31.17 -42.28 -0.34
C GLU A 337 31.95 -41.76 -1.56
N ILE A 338 31.92 -40.44 -1.79
CA ILE A 338 32.41 -39.85 -3.03
C ILE A 338 33.93 -39.81 -3.08
N SER A 339 34.48 -40.43 -4.12
CA SER A 339 35.91 -40.49 -4.39
C SER A 339 36.43 -39.31 -5.23
N PRO A 340 37.75 -39.03 -5.22
CA PRO A 340 38.35 -38.04 -6.11
C PRO A 340 38.19 -38.36 -7.62
N ALA A 341 37.99 -39.63 -7.99
CA ALA A 341 37.71 -40.01 -9.37
C ALA A 341 36.31 -39.53 -9.78
N GLN A 342 35.30 -39.83 -8.97
CA GLN A 342 33.91 -39.41 -9.22
C GLN A 342 33.73 -37.88 -9.24
N ILE A 343 34.57 -37.15 -8.49
CA ILE A 343 34.61 -35.68 -8.61
C ILE A 343 35.16 -35.25 -9.96
N ARG A 344 36.18 -35.90 -10.50
CA ARG A 344 36.73 -35.54 -11.81
C ARG A 344 35.76 -35.86 -12.93
N ASP A 345 35.07 -36.99 -12.84
CA ASP A 345 34.14 -37.48 -13.85
C ASP A 345 32.88 -36.61 -13.99
N VAL A 346 32.43 -35.98 -12.89
CA VAL A 346 31.23 -35.13 -12.90
C VAL A 346 31.49 -33.69 -13.35
N LEU A 347 32.76 -33.26 -13.40
CA LEU A 347 33.09 -31.88 -13.75
C LEU A 347 32.88 -31.63 -15.25
N PRO A 348 32.26 -30.50 -15.63
CA PRO A 348 32.21 -30.07 -17.03
C PRO A 348 33.61 -29.99 -17.66
N GLU A 349 33.73 -30.19 -18.97
CA GLU A 349 35.03 -30.26 -19.65
C GLU A 349 35.90 -29.00 -19.46
N SER A 350 35.32 -27.81 -19.55
CA SER A 350 36.06 -26.55 -19.43
C SER A 350 35.20 -25.34 -19.05
N GLY A 351 35.85 -24.18 -18.90
CA GLY A 351 35.20 -22.88 -18.79
C GLY A 351 34.64 -22.52 -17.41
N ASN A 352 33.79 -21.49 -17.39
CA ASN A 352 33.22 -20.94 -16.16
C ASN A 352 32.35 -21.95 -15.37
N PRO A 353 31.50 -22.79 -16.01
CA PRO A 353 30.73 -23.81 -15.28
C PRO A 353 31.62 -24.76 -14.49
N ARG A 354 32.73 -25.23 -15.09
CA ARG A 354 33.72 -26.08 -14.43
C ARG A 354 34.33 -25.38 -13.22
N ALA A 355 34.85 -24.16 -13.39
CA ALA A 355 35.50 -23.41 -12.32
C ALA A 355 34.55 -23.09 -11.14
N LEU A 356 33.28 -22.81 -11.42
CA LEU A 356 32.26 -22.59 -10.39
C LEU A 356 31.95 -23.88 -9.62
N MET A 357 31.80 -25.00 -10.31
CA MET A 357 31.58 -26.31 -9.69
C MET A 357 32.77 -26.73 -8.83
N GLU A 358 34.01 -26.60 -9.33
CA GLU A 358 35.23 -26.83 -8.55
C GLU A 358 35.26 -26.00 -7.26
N ARG A 359 34.93 -24.70 -7.35
CA ARG A 359 34.89 -23.80 -6.18
C ARG A 359 33.79 -24.20 -5.20
N GLY A 360 32.61 -24.56 -5.71
CA GLY A 360 31.48 -25.05 -4.93
C GLY A 360 31.80 -26.34 -4.18
N LEU A 361 32.32 -27.36 -4.88
CA LEU A 361 32.68 -28.65 -4.31
C LEU A 361 33.81 -28.53 -3.28
N ARG A 362 34.84 -27.72 -3.54
CA ARG A 362 35.88 -27.45 -2.53
C ARG A 362 35.30 -26.79 -1.28
N SER A 363 34.34 -25.87 -1.45
CA SER A 363 33.64 -25.24 -0.33
C SER A 363 32.85 -26.26 0.47
N LEU A 364 32.09 -27.13 -0.21
CA LEU A 364 31.29 -28.21 0.38
C LEU A 364 32.15 -29.17 1.19
N PHE A 365 33.11 -29.84 0.56
CA PHE A 365 33.91 -30.88 1.22
C PHE A 365 34.86 -30.32 2.28
N LYS A 366 35.26 -29.05 2.18
CA LYS A 366 35.97 -28.34 3.27
C LYS A 366 35.09 -28.25 4.52
N VAL A 367 33.82 -27.88 4.37
CA VAL A 367 32.88 -27.79 5.50
C VAL A 367 32.56 -29.16 6.06
N LEU A 368 32.22 -30.13 5.21
CA LEU A 368 31.89 -31.49 5.67
C LEU A 368 33.06 -32.13 6.42
N LYS A 369 34.30 -31.97 5.92
CA LYS A 369 35.48 -32.51 6.60
C LYS A 369 35.71 -31.84 7.96
N ALA A 370 35.57 -30.52 8.03
CA ALA A 370 35.74 -29.78 9.27
C ALA A 370 34.64 -30.09 10.30
N ARG A 371 33.41 -30.40 9.85
CA ARG A 371 32.29 -30.86 10.68
C ARG A 371 32.31 -32.37 10.96
N LYS A 372 33.36 -33.08 10.54
CA LYS A 372 33.56 -34.52 10.71
C LYS A 372 32.45 -35.38 10.07
N LEU A 373 31.78 -34.87 9.05
CA LEU A 373 30.75 -35.60 8.28
C LEU A 373 31.36 -36.45 7.15
N VAL A 374 32.61 -36.16 6.76
CA VAL A 374 33.39 -36.99 5.83
C VAL A 374 34.79 -37.25 6.39
N PHE A 375 35.33 -38.44 6.13
CA PHE A 375 36.65 -38.83 6.64
C PHE A 375 37.79 -38.22 5.82
N GLN A 376 37.67 -38.14 4.50
CA GLN A 376 38.66 -37.48 3.64
C GLN A 376 38.00 -36.35 2.84
N ASN A 377 38.79 -35.35 2.47
CA ASN A 377 38.33 -34.33 1.52
C ASN A 377 38.72 -34.77 0.10
N PRO A 378 37.78 -35.29 -0.72
CA PRO A 378 38.07 -35.77 -2.07
C PRO A 378 38.48 -34.66 -3.05
N THR A 379 38.31 -33.39 -2.67
CA THR A 379 38.75 -32.22 -3.46
C THR A 379 40.17 -31.77 -3.15
N ARG A 380 40.86 -32.44 -2.21
CA ARG A 380 42.23 -32.09 -1.85
C ARG A 380 43.17 -32.32 -3.05
N GLY A 381 43.93 -31.29 -3.42
CA GLY A 381 44.88 -31.37 -4.54
C GLY A 381 44.26 -31.09 -5.92
N MET A 382 42.97 -30.77 -6.01
CA MET A 382 42.37 -30.34 -7.28
C MET A 382 42.97 -29.01 -7.75
N THR A 383 43.43 -28.96 -8.99
CA THR A 383 43.79 -27.71 -9.70
C THR A 383 42.56 -26.90 -10.03
N SER A 384 42.69 -25.56 -10.02
CA SER A 384 41.60 -24.65 -10.41
C SER A 384 41.66 -24.37 -11.90
N THR A 385 40.53 -24.53 -12.57
CA THR A 385 40.35 -24.12 -13.95
C THR A 385 40.46 -22.59 -14.04
N LYS A 386 41.39 -22.11 -14.87
CA LYS A 386 41.46 -20.69 -15.24
C LYS A 386 40.25 -20.37 -16.12
N VAL A 387 39.50 -19.33 -15.75
CA VAL A 387 38.40 -18.81 -16.57
C VAL A 387 38.96 -17.65 -17.37
N ASN A 388 38.91 -17.73 -18.70
CA ASN A 388 39.24 -16.60 -19.56
C ASN A 388 38.31 -15.44 -19.21
N GLY A 389 38.89 -14.27 -18.93
CA GLY A 389 38.11 -13.06 -18.69
C GLY A 389 37.31 -12.68 -19.93
N ASN A 390 36.15 -12.05 -19.76
CA ASN A 390 35.47 -11.39 -20.87
C ASN A 390 36.33 -10.20 -21.33
N ILE A 391 36.63 -10.07 -22.62
CA ILE A 391 37.30 -8.87 -23.16
C ILE A 391 36.27 -7.74 -23.16
N PRO A 392 36.49 -6.64 -22.41
CA PRO A 392 35.58 -5.49 -22.45
C PRO A 392 35.52 -4.92 -23.88
N MET A 393 34.31 -4.63 -24.37
CA MET A 393 34.10 -4.03 -25.70
C MET A 393 33.46 -2.63 -25.56
N PRO A 394 33.81 -1.66 -26.41
CA PRO A 394 33.15 -0.36 -26.46
C PRO A 394 31.64 -0.50 -26.69
N LEU A 395 30.86 0.39 -26.09
CA LEU A 395 29.42 0.43 -26.27
C LEU A 395 29.04 1.43 -27.37
N ASP A 396 27.91 1.22 -28.04
CA ASP A 396 27.39 2.16 -29.02
C ASP A 396 27.10 3.53 -28.38
N THR A 397 27.82 4.55 -28.86
CA THR A 397 27.69 5.93 -28.38
C THR A 397 26.29 6.51 -28.62
N ALA A 398 25.57 6.07 -29.65
CA ALA A 398 24.21 6.50 -29.92
C ALA A 398 23.26 6.02 -28.81
N LEU A 399 23.41 4.76 -28.37
CA LEU A 399 22.66 4.21 -27.25
C LEU A 399 22.95 4.96 -25.94
N ILE A 400 24.22 5.26 -25.65
CA ILE A 400 24.57 6.04 -24.45
C ILE A 400 23.89 7.41 -24.47
N ARG A 401 23.95 8.11 -25.61
CA ARG A 401 23.34 9.43 -25.80
C ARG A 401 21.82 9.39 -25.64
N GLU A 402 21.16 8.39 -26.22
CA GLU A 402 19.73 8.16 -26.07
C GLU A 402 19.35 8.02 -24.58
N LYS A 403 20.06 7.17 -23.83
CA LYS A 403 19.74 6.92 -22.42
C LYS A 403 20.09 8.09 -21.50
N LEU A 404 21.16 8.84 -21.79
CA LEU A 404 21.48 10.09 -21.10
C LEU A 404 20.38 11.15 -21.27
N ASN A 405 19.60 11.09 -22.35
CA ASN A 405 18.50 12.01 -22.64
C ASN A 405 17.12 11.39 -22.37
N SER A 406 17.06 10.29 -21.61
CA SER A 406 15.81 9.62 -21.28
C SER A 406 14.78 10.59 -20.68
N PRO A 407 13.49 10.45 -21.04
CA PRO A 407 12.42 11.21 -20.38
C PRO A 407 12.26 10.83 -18.90
N HIS A 408 12.74 9.65 -18.49
CA HIS A 408 12.75 9.21 -17.11
C HIS A 408 14.02 9.72 -16.40
N PRO A 409 13.92 10.70 -15.48
CA PRO A 409 15.10 11.36 -14.91
C PRO A 409 16.03 10.40 -14.16
N VAL A 410 15.47 9.36 -13.55
CA VAL A 410 16.24 8.32 -12.84
C VAL A 410 17.14 7.52 -13.76
N ILE A 411 16.68 7.20 -14.98
CA ILE A 411 17.47 6.46 -15.96
C ILE A 411 18.61 7.35 -16.44
N ALA A 412 18.30 8.60 -16.80
CA ALA A 412 19.30 9.58 -17.23
C ALA A 412 20.38 9.80 -16.17
N LEU A 413 20.01 9.98 -14.90
CA LEU A 413 20.97 10.12 -13.80
C LEU A 413 21.79 8.85 -13.58
N ALA A 414 21.15 7.68 -13.50
CA ALA A 414 21.86 6.42 -13.26
C ALA A 414 22.88 6.14 -14.37
N VAL A 415 22.49 6.34 -15.63
CA VAL A 415 23.39 6.20 -16.78
C VAL A 415 24.52 7.22 -16.70
N ALA A 416 24.26 8.47 -16.35
CA ALA A 416 25.31 9.48 -16.20
C ALA A 416 26.32 9.12 -15.09
N LEU A 417 25.84 8.66 -13.92
CA LEU A 417 26.72 8.23 -12.83
C LEU A 417 27.68 7.10 -13.27
N VAL A 418 27.22 6.16 -14.10
CA VAL A 418 28.06 5.08 -14.60
C VAL A 418 28.93 5.54 -15.77
N ALA A 419 28.37 6.25 -16.75
CA ALA A 419 29.07 6.69 -17.94
C ALA A 419 30.17 7.72 -17.65
N PHE A 420 30.09 8.48 -16.55
CA PHE A 420 31.14 9.46 -16.21
C PHE A 420 32.05 9.01 -15.06
N HIS A 421 31.50 8.33 -14.05
CA HIS A 421 32.24 7.94 -12.84
C HIS A 421 32.44 6.43 -12.68
N ALA A 422 32.04 5.64 -13.69
CA ALA A 422 32.12 4.19 -13.70
C ALA A 422 31.67 3.58 -12.37
N LEU A 423 30.50 3.98 -11.84
CA LEU A 423 29.95 3.33 -10.64
C LEU A 423 29.42 1.93 -10.96
N THR A 424 29.47 1.02 -9.99
CA THR A 424 28.76 -0.27 -10.09
C THR A 424 27.25 -0.06 -9.87
N ALA A 425 26.42 -0.98 -10.38
CA ALA A 425 24.98 -0.98 -10.09
C ALA A 425 24.66 -0.98 -8.59
N LYS A 426 25.49 -1.67 -7.79
CA LYS A 426 25.39 -1.69 -6.33
C LYS A 426 25.65 -0.30 -5.74
N GLN A 427 26.75 0.35 -6.13
CA GLN A 427 27.08 1.70 -5.66
C GLN A 427 25.99 2.70 -6.03
N VAL A 428 25.47 2.66 -7.27
CA VAL A 428 24.37 3.55 -7.70
C VAL A 428 23.10 3.35 -6.87
N SER A 429 22.77 2.10 -6.53
CA SER A 429 21.60 1.74 -5.70
C SER A 429 21.76 2.16 -4.24
N GLU A 430 22.96 2.01 -3.67
CA GLU A 430 23.24 2.26 -2.26
C GLU A 430 23.65 3.72 -1.96
N LEU A 431 23.91 4.54 -3.00
CA LEU A 431 24.34 5.93 -2.87
C LEU A 431 23.34 6.77 -2.06
N LEU A 432 23.85 7.56 -1.11
CA LEU A 432 23.07 8.47 -0.27
C LEU A 432 23.07 9.90 -0.85
N LEU A 433 22.07 10.69 -0.45
CA LEU A 433 22.04 12.13 -0.74
C LEU A 433 23.28 12.84 -0.17
N THR A 434 23.74 12.41 1.00
CA THR A 434 24.93 12.95 1.70
C THR A 434 26.25 12.55 1.08
N ASP A 435 26.25 11.59 0.15
CA ASP A 435 27.47 11.20 -0.57
C ASP A 435 27.83 12.21 -1.65
N ILE A 436 26.93 13.14 -2.00
CA ILE A 436 27.18 14.22 -2.95
C ILE A 436 27.13 15.57 -2.24
N VAL A 437 28.29 16.21 -2.08
CA VAL A 437 28.46 17.48 -1.37
C VAL A 437 29.34 18.41 -2.20
N ASP A 438 28.95 19.67 -2.36
CA ASP A 438 29.71 20.71 -3.06
C ASP A 438 30.18 20.30 -4.48
N GLY A 439 29.33 19.57 -5.20
CA GLY A 439 29.65 19.09 -6.55
C GLY A 439 30.71 17.99 -6.58
N ARG A 440 30.96 17.30 -5.46
CA ARG A 440 31.84 16.14 -5.35
C ARG A 440 31.06 14.90 -4.92
N LEU A 441 31.45 13.76 -5.46
CA LEU A 441 30.91 12.45 -5.14
C LEU A 441 31.89 11.71 -4.24
N ASN A 442 31.43 11.32 -3.05
CA ASN A 442 32.17 10.56 -2.07
C ASN A 442 31.77 9.08 -2.16
N VAL A 443 32.65 8.22 -2.70
CA VAL A 443 32.37 6.79 -2.88
C VAL A 443 33.59 5.97 -2.51
N ALA A 444 33.39 4.99 -1.62
CA ALA A 444 34.44 4.06 -1.18
C ALA A 444 35.73 4.78 -0.69
N GLY A 445 35.56 5.84 0.11
CA GLY A 445 36.66 6.61 0.67
C GLY A 445 37.34 7.59 -0.30
N ARG A 446 36.82 7.73 -1.53
CA ARG A 446 37.36 8.63 -2.56
C ARG A 446 36.40 9.78 -2.79
N SER A 447 36.95 10.98 -3.01
CA SER A 447 36.17 12.18 -3.33
C SER A 447 36.46 12.63 -4.77
N ILE A 448 35.48 12.49 -5.66
CA ILE A 448 35.63 12.69 -7.11
C ILE A 448 34.80 13.91 -7.53
N PRO A 449 35.34 14.88 -8.30
CA PRO A 449 34.53 15.96 -8.87
C PRO A 449 33.40 15.41 -9.74
N LEU A 450 32.17 15.87 -9.52
CA LEU A 450 31.00 15.43 -10.28
C LEU A 450 31.02 16.07 -11.67
N ALA A 451 30.92 15.27 -12.74
CA ALA A 451 30.96 15.79 -14.10
C ALA A 451 29.77 16.72 -14.38
N ALA A 452 29.96 17.74 -15.24
CA ALA A 452 28.91 18.72 -15.53
C ALA A 452 27.59 18.08 -16.04
N PRO A 453 27.62 17.08 -16.96
CA PRO A 453 26.41 16.40 -17.39
C PRO A 453 25.69 15.61 -16.28
N VAL A 454 26.44 15.15 -15.26
CA VAL A 454 25.88 14.45 -14.10
C VAL A 454 25.18 15.44 -13.17
N ARG A 455 25.74 16.63 -12.96
CA ARG A 455 25.11 17.69 -12.14
C ARG A 455 23.74 18.10 -12.67
N GLU A 456 23.62 18.29 -13.98
CA GLU A 456 22.35 18.62 -14.65
C GLU A 456 21.27 17.54 -14.40
N ARG A 457 21.64 16.27 -14.60
CA ARG A 457 20.72 15.12 -14.44
C ARG A 457 20.40 14.86 -12.97
N LEU A 458 21.34 15.15 -12.08
CA LEU A 458 21.14 15.10 -10.64
C LEU A 458 20.08 16.11 -10.23
N ALA A 459 20.20 17.37 -10.64
CA ALA A 459 19.21 18.41 -10.35
C ALA A 459 17.80 17.99 -10.83
N ARG A 460 17.68 17.58 -12.10
CA ARG A 460 16.40 17.11 -12.67
C ARG A 460 15.81 15.92 -11.90
N TRP A 461 16.65 14.99 -11.45
CA TRP A 461 16.20 13.86 -10.63
C TRP A 461 15.75 14.31 -9.23
N LEU A 462 16.49 15.20 -8.57
CA LEU A 462 16.14 15.70 -7.25
C LEU A 462 14.83 16.49 -7.29
N ASP A 463 14.59 17.30 -8.32
CA ASP A 463 13.32 17.99 -8.54
C ASP A 463 12.16 17.00 -8.70
N TYR A 464 12.35 15.98 -9.55
CA TYR A 464 11.36 14.92 -9.75
C TYR A 464 11.09 14.16 -8.44
N ARG A 465 12.15 13.80 -7.69
CA ARG A 465 12.07 13.08 -6.43
C ARG A 465 11.28 13.89 -5.40
N GLN A 466 11.59 15.18 -5.27
CA GLN A 466 10.92 16.08 -4.33
C GLN A 466 9.44 16.28 -4.70
N ALA A 467 9.11 16.46 -5.98
CA ALA A 467 7.73 16.59 -6.43
C ALA A 467 6.92 15.29 -6.22
N ARG A 468 7.54 14.13 -6.47
CA ARG A 468 6.85 12.82 -6.40
C ARG A 468 6.69 12.29 -4.98
N TRP A 469 7.65 12.57 -4.11
CA TRP A 469 7.71 12.11 -2.72
C TRP A 469 8.17 13.23 -1.77
N PRO A 470 7.36 14.29 -1.59
CA PRO A 470 7.78 15.49 -0.84
C PRO A 470 8.10 15.22 0.64
N ASN A 471 7.51 14.18 1.22
CA ASN A 471 7.67 13.82 2.62
C ASN A 471 8.64 12.65 2.85
N SER A 472 9.29 12.12 1.80
CA SER A 472 10.15 10.95 1.96
C SER A 472 11.46 11.30 2.68
N GLN A 473 11.67 10.65 3.82
CA GLN A 473 12.90 10.74 4.62
C GLN A 473 13.98 9.74 4.18
N ASN A 474 13.77 9.00 3.08
CA ASN A 474 14.71 7.98 2.63
C ASN A 474 16.06 8.64 2.23
N PRO A 475 17.19 8.29 2.86
CA PRO A 475 18.47 8.95 2.64
C PRO A 475 19.12 8.56 1.32
N HIS A 476 18.66 7.50 0.66
CA HIS A 476 19.21 7.06 -0.62
C HIS A 476 18.86 8.05 -1.73
N LEU A 477 19.84 8.30 -2.59
CA LEU A 477 19.71 9.18 -3.75
C LEU A 477 18.64 8.64 -4.71
N ILE A 478 18.74 7.36 -5.07
CA ILE A 478 17.81 6.70 -5.99
C ILE A 478 16.78 5.91 -5.19
N ILE A 479 15.52 6.32 -5.34
CA ILE A 479 14.35 5.69 -4.72
C ILE A 479 13.26 5.43 -5.77
N HIS A 480 12.35 4.52 -5.46
CA HIS A 480 11.16 4.27 -6.25
C HIS A 480 9.94 4.13 -5.34
N GLN A 481 8.75 3.92 -5.91
CA GLN A 481 7.50 3.91 -5.16
C GLN A 481 7.48 2.96 -3.93
N ARG A 482 8.24 1.85 -3.94
CA ARG A 482 8.28 0.92 -2.80
C ARG A 482 9.36 1.27 -1.77
N SER A 483 10.48 1.85 -2.19
CA SER A 483 11.55 2.25 -1.26
C SER A 483 11.34 3.64 -0.67
N ALA A 484 10.65 4.55 -1.38
CA ALA A 484 10.39 5.91 -0.93
C ALA A 484 9.76 6.03 0.48
N PRO A 485 8.76 5.21 0.87
CA PRO A 485 8.18 5.25 2.21
C PRO A 485 8.95 4.39 3.23
N ARG A 486 10.25 4.12 3.00
CA ARG A 486 11.11 3.23 3.80
C ARG A 486 12.54 3.78 3.86
N MET A 487 13.36 3.24 4.75
CA MET A 487 14.79 3.57 4.89
C MET A 487 15.67 2.51 4.24
N MET A 488 15.47 2.26 2.95
CA MET A 488 16.23 1.26 2.19
C MET A 488 16.54 1.72 0.78
N ALA A 489 17.64 1.19 0.24
CA ALA A 489 18.04 1.40 -1.15
C ALA A 489 16.99 0.87 -2.13
N ALA A 490 16.96 1.45 -3.33
CA ALA A 490 16.29 0.81 -4.46
C ALA A 490 16.98 -0.53 -4.80
N ASN A 491 16.25 -1.50 -5.33
CA ASN A 491 16.86 -2.76 -5.78
C ASN A 491 17.95 -2.50 -6.85
N ARG A 492 19.03 -3.30 -6.85
CA ARG A 492 20.17 -3.21 -7.79
C ARG A 492 19.79 -3.34 -9.26
N THR A 493 18.63 -3.90 -9.59
CA THR A 493 18.11 -4.00 -10.96
C THR A 493 17.41 -2.72 -11.43
N TYR A 494 17.08 -1.81 -10.51
CA TYR A 494 16.50 -0.52 -10.80
C TYR A 494 17.60 0.55 -10.94
N PRO A 495 17.51 1.47 -11.92
CA PRO A 495 16.48 1.58 -12.97
C PRO A 495 16.81 0.80 -14.25
N TRP A 496 17.86 -0.02 -14.25
CA TRP A 496 18.43 -0.69 -15.43
C TRP A 496 17.45 -1.52 -16.24
N GLN A 497 16.59 -2.31 -15.59
CA GLN A 497 15.57 -3.11 -16.27
C GLN A 497 14.58 -2.25 -17.07
N GLN A 498 14.23 -1.07 -16.56
CA GLN A 498 13.36 -0.14 -17.28
C GLN A 498 14.10 0.58 -18.41
N GLY A 499 15.39 0.84 -18.23
CA GLY A 499 16.23 1.48 -19.24
C GLY A 499 16.71 0.57 -20.36
N GLY A 500 16.52 -0.76 -20.24
CA GLY A 500 17.00 -1.72 -21.24
C GLY A 500 18.51 -1.71 -21.43
N ILE A 501 19.27 -1.30 -20.41
CA ILE A 501 20.73 -1.13 -20.49
C ILE A 501 21.44 -1.90 -19.39
N ARG A 502 22.59 -2.51 -19.72
CA ARG A 502 23.42 -3.24 -18.76
C ARG A 502 24.41 -2.27 -18.09
N PRO A 503 24.32 -2.04 -16.77
CA PRO A 503 25.22 -1.11 -16.07
C PRO A 503 26.68 -1.55 -16.15
N GLN A 504 26.94 -2.86 -16.21
CA GLN A 504 28.30 -3.38 -16.37
C GLN A 504 28.92 -2.97 -17.71
N ALA A 505 28.15 -2.96 -18.80
CA ALA A 505 28.64 -2.57 -20.12
C ALA A 505 28.98 -1.07 -20.18
N LEU A 506 28.13 -0.21 -19.61
CA LEU A 506 28.41 1.22 -19.44
C LEU A 506 29.67 1.48 -18.61
N ARG A 507 29.84 0.70 -17.52
CA ARG A 507 31.00 0.81 -16.65
C ARG A 507 32.27 0.42 -17.41
N GLU A 508 32.22 -0.69 -18.14
CA GLU A 508 33.33 -1.19 -18.94
C GLU A 508 33.73 -0.19 -20.04
N ASP A 509 32.75 0.36 -20.75
CA ASP A 509 32.94 1.42 -21.76
C ASP A 509 33.66 2.65 -21.18
N ARG A 510 33.21 3.16 -20.02
CA ARG A 510 33.87 4.31 -19.38
C ARG A 510 35.31 4.02 -18.95
N ILE A 511 35.57 2.81 -18.43
CA ILE A 511 36.94 2.42 -18.03
C ILE A 511 37.83 2.29 -19.26
N LEU A 512 37.35 1.69 -20.34
CA LEU A 512 38.06 1.61 -21.62
C LEU A 512 38.41 3.00 -22.16
N ALA A 513 37.44 3.92 -22.18
CA ALA A 513 37.67 5.29 -22.64
C ALA A 513 38.77 6.00 -21.83
N GLU A 514 38.83 5.78 -20.52
CA GLU A 514 39.91 6.34 -19.68
C GLU A 514 41.26 5.65 -19.94
N ALA A 515 41.25 4.33 -20.15
CA ALA A 515 42.45 3.58 -20.46
C ALA A 515 43.09 4.08 -21.76
N HIS A 516 42.28 4.35 -22.80
CA HIS A 516 42.75 4.99 -24.03
C HIS A 516 43.23 6.43 -23.79
N ALA A 517 42.48 7.25 -23.04
CA ALA A 517 42.85 8.64 -22.78
C ALA A 517 44.17 8.80 -22.00
N THR A 518 44.47 7.86 -21.10
CA THR A 518 45.68 7.84 -20.27
C THR A 518 46.82 7.01 -20.86
N ARG A 519 46.65 6.44 -22.06
CA ARG A 519 47.60 5.52 -22.70
C ARG A 519 47.98 4.34 -21.80
N GLY A 520 47.03 3.81 -21.04
CA GLY A 520 47.21 2.63 -20.21
C GLY A 520 47.86 2.87 -18.84
N ASP A 521 47.78 4.09 -18.28
CA ASP A 521 48.26 4.32 -16.90
C ASP A 521 47.37 3.61 -15.87
N ALA A 522 47.80 2.40 -15.48
CA ALA A 522 47.13 1.56 -14.49
C ALA A 522 46.85 2.28 -13.17
N ARG A 523 47.74 3.16 -12.74
CA ARG A 523 47.61 3.86 -11.45
C ARG A 523 46.54 4.95 -11.54
N ALA A 524 46.54 5.73 -12.63
CA ALA A 524 45.50 6.74 -12.87
C ALA A 524 44.09 6.11 -12.92
N ILE A 525 43.95 4.98 -13.63
CA ILE A 525 42.68 4.24 -13.73
C ILE A 525 42.26 3.66 -12.37
N SER A 526 43.21 3.07 -11.64
CA SER A 526 43.01 2.52 -10.30
C SER A 526 42.50 3.60 -9.33
N ASP A 527 43.15 4.75 -9.28
CA ASP A 527 42.80 5.84 -8.37
C ASP A 527 41.43 6.45 -8.73
N LEU A 528 41.15 6.64 -10.03
CA LEU A 528 39.89 7.22 -10.50
C LEU A 528 38.68 6.32 -10.28
N PHE A 529 38.79 5.00 -10.49
CA PHE A 529 37.65 4.08 -10.43
C PHE A 529 37.63 3.13 -9.23
N GLY A 530 38.71 3.08 -8.44
CA GLY A 530 38.81 2.26 -7.23
C GLY A 530 38.93 0.78 -7.58
N LEU A 531 39.62 0.47 -8.68
CA LEU A 531 39.96 -0.87 -9.10
C LEU A 531 41.26 -1.32 -8.42
N SER A 532 41.48 -2.63 -8.31
CA SER A 532 42.82 -3.13 -8.01
C SER A 532 43.70 -3.01 -9.25
N ILE A 533 45.02 -2.91 -9.09
CA ILE A 533 45.99 -2.89 -10.21
C ILE A 533 45.80 -4.12 -11.11
N ALA A 534 45.72 -5.32 -10.54
CA ALA A 534 45.42 -6.52 -11.32
C ALA A 534 44.04 -6.48 -12.03
N GLY A 535 43.12 -5.65 -11.55
CA GLY A 535 41.82 -5.43 -12.18
C GLY A 535 41.86 -4.40 -13.32
N THR A 536 42.85 -3.51 -13.34
CA THR A 536 43.06 -2.54 -14.43
C THR A 536 43.72 -3.18 -15.64
N ASP A 537 44.60 -4.17 -15.44
CA ASP A 537 45.33 -4.86 -16.52
C ASP A 537 44.38 -5.35 -17.62
N ARG A 538 43.22 -5.91 -17.23
CA ARG A 538 42.15 -6.35 -18.15
C ARG A 538 41.70 -5.28 -19.16
N TYR A 539 41.77 -4.00 -18.82
CA TYR A 539 41.38 -2.88 -19.67
C TYR A 539 42.56 -2.22 -20.39
N ILE A 540 43.78 -2.47 -19.94
CA ILE A 540 45.00 -1.97 -20.57
C ILE A 540 45.39 -2.91 -21.71
N GLU A 541 45.25 -4.21 -21.50
CA GLU A 541 45.47 -5.25 -22.51
C GLU A 541 44.62 -5.06 -23.77
N THR A 542 43.49 -4.34 -23.70
CA THR A 542 42.66 -4.01 -24.87
C THR A 542 43.26 -2.91 -25.75
N ILE A 543 44.13 -2.05 -25.20
CA ILE A 543 44.79 -0.97 -25.97
C ILE A 543 45.77 -1.56 -26.99
N GLU A 544 46.45 -2.64 -26.61
CA GLU A 544 47.46 -3.32 -27.43
C GLU A 544 46.86 -4.44 -28.30
N HIS A 545 45.55 -4.65 -28.27
CA HIS A 545 44.93 -5.77 -28.97
C HIS A 545 44.84 -5.51 -30.49
N PRO A 546 45.50 -6.32 -31.33
CA PRO A 546 45.66 -6.05 -32.77
C PRO A 546 44.31 -5.91 -33.52
N ASP A 547 43.28 -6.64 -33.09
CA ASP A 547 41.93 -6.56 -33.68
C ASP A 547 41.14 -5.30 -33.29
N LEU A 548 41.59 -4.53 -32.29
CA LEU A 548 40.94 -3.30 -31.81
C LEU A 548 41.68 -2.02 -32.24
N THR A 549 42.93 -2.14 -32.70
CA THR A 549 43.75 -1.02 -33.17
C THR A 549 43.44 -0.54 -34.60
N VAL A 550 42.56 -1.24 -35.33
CA VAL A 550 42.25 -0.93 -36.74
C VAL A 550 40.99 -0.07 -36.81
N GLY A 551 41.11 1.24 -36.57
CA GLY A 551 39.97 2.15 -36.69
C GLY A 551 40.29 3.64 -36.83
N ASP A 552 41.47 4.10 -36.42
CA ASP A 552 41.75 5.55 -36.34
C ASP A 552 42.71 6.05 -37.43
N GLN A 553 42.71 5.40 -38.60
CA GLN A 553 43.37 5.91 -39.80
C GLN A 553 42.45 5.76 -41.01
N ARG A 554 41.60 6.77 -41.24
CA ARG A 554 41.20 7.26 -42.57
C ARG A 554 40.37 8.55 -42.43
N ASP A 555 41.04 9.64 -42.83
CA ASP A 555 40.59 10.97 -43.26
C ASP A 555 39.81 11.89 -42.30
#